data_AF-A0A5J4VCI1-F1
#
_entry.id   AF-A0A5J4VCI1-F1
#
_cell.length_a   1.000
_cell.length_b   1.000
_cell.length_c   1.000
_cell.angle_alpha   90.00
_cell.angle_beta   90.00
_cell.angle_gamma   90.00
#
_symmetry.space_group_name_H-M   'P 1'
#
loop_
_entity.id
_entity.type
_entity.pdbx_description
1 polymer ?
#
loop_
_entity_poly.entity_id
_entity_poly.type
_entity_poly.pdbx_seq_one_letter_code
_entity_poly.pdbx_strand_id
1 'polypeptide(L)'
;MHSYKNKKQQESQPKSSYIPHTTVGLCLEDIKVDGDTFTSIGDGVSTILFDPVVKKGVVKFEVLNIKELECIGIADESVQLNRNEKPEDRGWDKIVMYDYCIGWIGHIGDSVEGNAAFKTGDRVALELNMDSIPRTLTFFKNGEEQPLFVSDIPAAVRAHLQMKGDSFQVLKFELLPVPLAKHGEGSRSLEFGNEWKEDK
;
A
#
# COMPACT_ATOMS: atom_id res chain seq x y z
N MET A 1 25.16 7.75 54.10
CA MET A 1 25.55 7.53 52.69
C MET A 1 24.26 7.45 51.88
N HIS A 2 23.94 8.51 51.14
CA HIS A 2 22.72 8.59 50.33
C HIS A 2 22.99 7.97 48.96
N SER A 3 22.35 6.83 48.67
CA SER A 3 22.41 6.17 47.36
C SER A 3 21.45 6.85 46.39
N TYR A 4 21.99 7.49 45.37
CA TYR A 4 21.25 8.06 44.24
C TYR A 4 20.62 6.93 43.40
N LYS A 5 19.29 6.95 43.24
CA LYS A 5 18.60 6.15 42.22
C LYS A 5 18.66 6.90 40.89
N ASN A 6 19.48 6.42 39.96
CA ASN A 6 19.42 6.83 38.56
C ASN A 6 18.09 6.41 37.95
N LYS A 7 17.19 7.37 37.70
CA LYS A 7 16.09 7.20 36.75
C LYS A 7 16.68 7.33 35.35
N LYS A 8 16.88 6.20 34.66
CA LYS A 8 17.04 6.20 33.20
C LYS A 8 15.77 6.82 32.61
N GLN A 9 15.92 7.98 31.96
CA GLN A 9 14.89 8.50 31.07
C GLN A 9 14.74 7.50 29.93
N GLN A 10 13.54 6.94 29.82
CA GLN A 10 13.16 6.11 28.69
C GLN A 10 12.93 7.08 27.52
N GLU A 11 13.85 7.11 26.56
CA GLU A 11 13.64 7.84 25.30
C GLU A 11 12.33 7.38 24.68
N SER A 12 11.35 8.28 24.60
CA SER A 12 10.11 8.02 23.90
C SER A 12 10.44 7.88 22.42
N GLN A 13 10.26 6.69 21.86
CA GLN A 13 10.32 6.52 20.42
C GLN A 13 9.34 7.50 19.75
N PRO A 14 9.72 8.12 18.63
CA PRO A 14 8.82 9.02 17.93
C PRO A 14 7.57 8.23 17.53
N LYS A 15 6.40 8.76 17.87
CA LYS A 15 5.11 8.09 17.62
C LYS A 15 4.63 8.43 16.23
N SER A 16 4.11 7.43 15.51
CA SER A 16 3.34 7.66 14.29
C SER A 16 2.06 8.45 14.61
N SER A 17 1.54 9.17 13.60
CA SER A 17 0.29 9.91 13.73
C SER A 17 -0.75 9.41 12.74
N TYR A 18 -1.95 9.11 13.23
CA TYR A 18 -3.09 8.71 12.41
C TYR A 18 -3.45 9.79 11.38
N ILE A 19 -3.73 9.33 10.16
CA ILE A 19 -4.25 10.12 9.05
C ILE A 19 -5.73 9.74 8.88
N PRO A 20 -6.67 10.68 9.12
CA PRO A 20 -8.07 10.47 8.77
C PRO A 20 -8.19 10.17 7.28
N HIS A 21 -8.96 9.14 6.93
CA HIS A 21 -9.09 8.70 5.55
C HIS A 21 -10.55 8.57 5.14
N THR A 22 -10.78 8.75 3.85
CA THR A 22 -12.08 8.59 3.21
C THR A 22 -11.90 7.87 1.89
N THR A 23 -12.93 7.16 1.44
CA THR A 23 -12.93 6.52 0.13
C THR A 23 -13.45 7.45 -0.95
N VAL A 24 -12.86 7.40 -2.13
CA VAL A 24 -13.23 8.22 -3.29
C VAL A 24 -13.66 7.30 -4.45
N GLY A 25 -14.72 7.71 -5.15
CA GLY A 25 -15.18 7.06 -6.38
C GLY A 25 -16.61 6.54 -6.31
N LEU A 26 -17.14 6.16 -7.48
CA LEU A 26 -18.50 5.62 -7.64
C LEU A 26 -18.61 4.12 -7.31
N CYS A 27 -17.49 3.48 -6.98
CA CYS A 27 -17.43 2.08 -6.57
C CYS A 27 -18.21 1.79 -5.27
N LEU A 28 -18.52 2.81 -4.46
CA LEU A 28 -19.17 2.64 -3.15
C LEU A 28 -20.59 2.08 -3.23
N GLU A 29 -21.26 2.12 -4.38
CA GLU A 29 -22.58 1.50 -4.55
C GLU A 29 -22.53 -0.04 -4.41
N ASP A 30 -21.38 -0.65 -4.74
CA ASP A 30 -21.15 -2.10 -4.67
C ASP A 30 -20.32 -2.51 -3.44
N ILE A 31 -20.06 -1.58 -2.53
CA ILE A 31 -19.26 -1.81 -1.33
C ILE A 31 -20.10 -1.52 -0.08
N LYS A 32 -20.21 -2.51 0.79
CA LYS A 32 -20.69 -2.32 2.15
C LYS A 32 -19.54 -1.85 3.03
N VAL A 33 -19.74 -0.73 3.73
CA VAL A 33 -18.77 -0.16 4.68
C VAL A 33 -19.31 -0.31 6.11
N ASP A 34 -18.50 -0.87 7.00
CA ASP A 34 -18.77 -0.99 8.45
C ASP A 34 -17.51 -0.58 9.23
N GLY A 35 -17.48 0.68 9.68
CA GLY A 35 -16.26 1.29 10.22
C GLY A 35 -15.14 1.31 9.18
N ASP A 36 -14.00 0.71 9.52
CA ASP A 36 -12.84 0.56 8.62
C ASP A 36 -12.90 -0.74 7.79
N THR A 37 -14.01 -1.49 7.83
CA THR A 37 -14.20 -2.73 7.08
C THR A 37 -14.99 -2.47 5.81
N PHE A 38 -14.46 -2.96 4.69
CA PHE A 38 -15.03 -2.83 3.36
C PHE A 38 -15.31 -4.22 2.82
N THR A 39 -16.51 -4.45 2.32
CA THR A 39 -16.95 -5.74 1.77
C THR A 39 -17.60 -5.52 0.42
N SER A 40 -17.08 -6.20 -0.61
CA SER A 40 -17.72 -6.23 -1.92
C SER A 40 -19.05 -6.97 -1.84
N ILE A 41 -20.12 -6.33 -2.30
CA ILE A 41 -21.47 -6.92 -2.36
C ILE A 41 -21.98 -7.09 -3.79
N GLY A 42 -21.31 -6.49 -4.78
CA GLY A 42 -21.57 -6.71 -6.20
C GLY A 42 -20.78 -7.89 -6.77
N ASP A 43 -21.23 -8.38 -7.94
CA ASP A 43 -20.57 -9.44 -8.70
C ASP A 43 -19.41 -8.92 -9.59
N GLY A 44 -19.35 -7.60 -9.78
CA GLY A 44 -18.33 -6.90 -10.56
C GLY A 44 -17.06 -6.60 -9.75
N VAL A 45 -15.98 -6.27 -10.46
CA VAL A 45 -14.75 -5.77 -9.82
C VAL A 45 -14.99 -4.32 -9.40
N SER A 46 -14.61 -3.97 -8.18
CA SER A 46 -14.67 -2.62 -7.64
C SER A 46 -13.29 -2.18 -7.20
N THR A 47 -12.93 -0.93 -7.45
CA THR A 47 -11.66 -0.36 -6.97
C THR A 47 -11.92 0.80 -6.04
N ILE A 48 -11.41 0.73 -4.82
CA ILE A 48 -11.51 1.78 -3.83
C ILE A 48 -10.23 2.61 -3.85
N LEU A 49 -10.35 3.92 -4.04
CA LEU A 49 -9.26 4.88 -3.86
C LEU A 49 -9.37 5.54 -2.48
N PHE A 50 -8.24 5.72 -1.80
CA PHE A 50 -8.20 6.33 -0.47
C PHE A 50 -7.65 7.75 -0.53
N ASP A 51 -8.40 8.68 0.05
CA ASP A 51 -7.92 10.00 0.43
C ASP A 51 -7.39 9.96 1.88
N PRO A 52 -6.39 10.81 2.22
CA PRO A 52 -5.85 11.88 1.38
C PRO A 52 -4.87 11.37 0.32
N VAL A 53 -4.75 12.16 -0.76
CA VAL A 53 -3.61 12.05 -1.68
C VAL A 53 -2.31 12.25 -0.89
N VAL A 54 -1.42 11.28 -1.00
CA VAL A 54 -0.13 11.28 -0.33
C VAL A 54 0.88 12.02 -1.21
N LYS A 55 1.39 13.15 -0.71
CA LYS A 55 2.29 14.07 -1.46
C LYS A 55 3.64 14.33 -0.79
N LYS A 56 3.77 13.96 0.48
CA LYS A 56 4.94 14.24 1.33
C LYS A 56 4.93 13.32 2.55
N GLY A 57 6.07 13.22 3.21
CA GLY A 57 6.22 12.40 4.41
C GLY A 57 6.46 10.93 4.10
N VAL A 58 6.73 10.18 5.17
CA VAL A 58 6.72 8.72 5.15
C VAL A 58 5.36 8.25 5.61
N VAL A 59 4.58 7.63 4.74
CA VAL A 59 3.20 7.22 5.01
C VAL A 59 3.08 5.71 4.96
N LYS A 60 2.40 5.13 5.96
CA LYS A 60 2.05 3.71 5.98
C LYS A 60 0.55 3.53 5.81
N PHE A 61 0.17 2.71 4.85
CA PHE A 61 -1.20 2.22 4.64
C PHE A 61 -1.21 0.70 4.83
N GLU A 62 -1.87 0.19 5.86
CA GLU A 62 -1.89 -1.22 6.24
C GLU A 62 -3.31 -1.75 6.31
N VAL A 63 -3.55 -2.90 5.69
CA VAL A 63 -4.85 -3.57 5.64
C VAL A 63 -4.76 -5.00 6.18
N LEU A 64 -5.87 -5.50 6.71
CA LEU A 64 -6.10 -6.91 6.99
C LEU A 64 -6.89 -7.51 5.83
N ASN A 65 -6.37 -8.57 5.22
CA ASN A 65 -7.13 -9.35 4.25
C ASN A 65 -8.15 -10.24 5.00
N ILE A 66 -9.42 -9.83 5.03
CA ILE A 66 -10.47 -10.60 5.74
C ILE A 66 -10.95 -11.77 4.88
N LYS A 67 -11.05 -11.56 3.56
CA LYS A 67 -11.45 -12.58 2.61
C LYS A 67 -10.89 -12.23 1.26
N GLU A 68 -9.91 -12.99 0.77
CA GLU A 68 -9.51 -13.05 -0.65
C GLU A 68 -9.32 -11.68 -1.37
N LEU A 69 -8.80 -10.66 -0.68
CA LEU A 69 -8.45 -9.37 -1.30
C LEU A 69 -7.67 -9.59 -2.61
N GLU A 70 -8.17 -9.12 -3.74
CA GLU A 70 -7.52 -9.35 -5.05
C GLU A 70 -6.17 -8.63 -5.16
N CYS A 71 -6.12 -7.33 -4.87
CA CYS A 71 -4.91 -6.53 -5.07
C CYS A 71 -4.90 -5.25 -4.23
N ILE A 72 -3.70 -4.81 -3.86
CA ILE A 72 -3.42 -3.52 -3.22
C ILE A 72 -2.32 -2.78 -3.99
N GLY A 73 -2.37 -1.45 -4.02
CA GLY A 73 -1.24 -0.69 -4.57
C GLY A 73 -1.44 0.82 -4.55
N ILE A 74 -0.81 1.51 -5.50
CA ILE A 74 -0.94 2.96 -5.66
C ILE A 74 -1.44 3.34 -7.05
N ALA A 75 -2.12 4.48 -7.11
CA ALA A 75 -2.54 5.13 -8.34
C ALA A 75 -2.10 6.59 -8.33
N ASP A 76 -1.65 7.09 -9.47
CA ASP A 76 -1.39 8.51 -9.70
C ASP A 76 -2.62 9.36 -9.34
N GLU A 77 -2.43 10.58 -8.82
CA GLU A 77 -3.54 11.42 -8.36
C GLU A 77 -4.57 11.76 -9.44
N SER A 78 -4.18 11.67 -10.72
CA SER A 78 -5.06 11.90 -11.87
C SER A 78 -6.05 10.75 -12.13
N VAL A 79 -5.83 9.58 -11.54
CA VAL A 79 -6.70 8.40 -11.73
C VAL A 79 -8.06 8.65 -11.07
N GLN A 80 -9.11 8.56 -11.88
CA GLN A 80 -10.51 8.64 -11.46
C GLN A 80 -11.25 7.40 -11.96
N LEU A 81 -11.86 6.66 -11.04
CA LEU A 81 -12.50 5.39 -11.33
C LEU A 81 -14.02 5.52 -11.18
N ASN A 82 -14.72 4.98 -12.19
CA ASN A 82 -16.15 4.76 -12.16
C ASN A 82 -16.47 3.39 -11.56
N ARG A 83 -17.76 3.13 -11.40
CA ARG A 83 -18.27 1.81 -11.02
C ARG A 83 -17.83 0.75 -12.04
N ASN A 84 -17.45 -0.43 -11.55
CA ASN A 84 -16.98 -1.58 -12.36
C ASN A 84 -15.67 -1.37 -13.14
N GLU A 85 -14.88 -0.34 -12.82
CA GLU A 85 -13.57 -0.12 -13.43
C GLU A 85 -12.44 -0.61 -12.53
N LYS A 86 -11.43 -1.21 -13.15
CA LYS A 86 -10.20 -1.64 -12.51
C LYS A 86 -9.15 -0.52 -12.56
N PRO A 87 -8.10 -0.55 -11.71
CA PRO A 87 -7.04 0.45 -11.76
C PRO A 87 -6.41 0.57 -13.15
N GLU A 88 -6.15 -0.55 -13.81
CA GLU A 88 -5.47 -0.62 -15.11
C GLU A 88 -6.30 -0.07 -16.28
N ASP A 89 -7.63 0.03 -16.14
CA ASP A 89 -8.50 0.64 -17.15
C ASP A 89 -8.20 2.13 -17.37
N ARG A 90 -7.41 2.75 -16.46
CA ARG A 90 -6.93 4.13 -16.55
C ARG A 90 -5.48 4.28 -17.00
N GLY A 91 -4.82 3.17 -17.33
CA GLY A 91 -3.45 3.11 -17.84
C GLY A 91 -2.49 2.47 -16.83
N TRP A 92 -1.80 1.42 -17.28
CA TRP A 92 -0.76 0.74 -16.51
C TRP A 92 0.40 1.67 -16.11
N ASP A 93 0.64 2.73 -16.88
CA ASP A 93 1.64 3.76 -16.63
C ASP A 93 1.32 4.65 -15.42
N LYS A 94 0.13 4.50 -14.81
CA LYS A 94 -0.34 5.33 -13.69
C LYS A 94 -0.54 4.58 -12.39
N ILE A 95 -0.32 3.27 -12.38
CA ILE A 95 -0.67 2.40 -11.26
C ILE A 95 0.45 1.42 -10.95
N VAL A 96 0.54 1.02 -9.68
CA VAL A 96 1.29 -0.17 -9.25
C VAL A 96 0.32 -1.08 -8.54
N MET A 97 0.45 -2.39 -8.77
CA MET A 97 -0.37 -3.44 -8.19
C MET A 97 0.50 -4.46 -7.45
N TYR A 98 0.04 -4.97 -6.32
CA TYR A 98 0.61 -6.11 -5.62
C TYR A 98 -0.47 -7.17 -5.45
N ASP A 99 -0.34 -8.25 -6.24
CA ASP A 99 -1.34 -9.31 -6.39
C ASP A 99 -1.31 -10.31 -5.23
N TYR A 100 -2.48 -10.77 -4.79
CA TYR A 100 -2.59 -11.69 -3.65
C TYR A 100 -2.18 -13.13 -3.97
N CYS A 101 -2.57 -13.63 -5.14
CA CYS A 101 -2.52 -15.04 -5.51
C CYS A 101 -1.08 -15.52 -5.62
N ILE A 102 -0.25 -14.71 -6.27
CA ILE A 102 1.14 -15.05 -6.60
C ILE A 102 2.15 -14.09 -5.97
N GLY A 103 1.70 -12.93 -5.46
CA GLY A 103 2.60 -11.95 -4.85
C GLY A 103 3.37 -11.11 -5.88
N TRP A 104 2.97 -11.14 -7.14
CA TRP A 104 3.67 -10.40 -8.18
C TRP A 104 3.33 -8.92 -8.13
N ILE A 105 4.27 -8.08 -8.56
CA ILE A 105 4.02 -6.64 -8.71
C ILE A 105 3.73 -6.35 -10.19
N GLY A 106 2.60 -5.69 -10.45
CA GLY A 106 2.20 -5.22 -11.76
C GLY A 106 2.46 -3.73 -11.95
N HIS A 107 2.94 -3.37 -13.14
CA HIS A 107 3.04 -2.02 -13.70
C HIS A 107 3.02 -2.15 -15.23
N ILE A 108 3.63 -1.24 -15.99
CA ILE A 108 3.78 -1.33 -17.44
C ILE A 108 4.40 -2.68 -17.84
N GLY A 109 3.73 -3.39 -18.75
CA GLY A 109 4.20 -4.67 -19.29
C GLY A 109 3.80 -5.87 -18.43
N ASP A 110 4.65 -6.89 -18.40
CA ASP A 110 4.43 -8.10 -17.62
C ASP A 110 4.67 -7.84 -16.13
N SER A 111 3.95 -8.56 -15.28
CA SER A 111 4.15 -8.51 -13.83
C SER A 111 5.45 -9.22 -13.43
N VAL A 112 6.07 -8.78 -12.33
CA VAL A 112 7.36 -9.30 -11.87
C VAL A 112 7.21 -10.11 -10.59
N GLU A 113 7.85 -11.28 -10.58
CA GLU A 113 7.92 -12.16 -9.42
C GLU A 113 9.00 -11.75 -8.41
N GLY A 114 8.79 -12.08 -7.14
CA GLY A 114 9.80 -11.92 -6.08
C GLY A 114 9.20 -11.63 -4.72
N ASN A 115 8.08 -10.91 -4.66
CA ASN A 115 7.35 -10.71 -3.42
C ASN A 115 6.49 -11.93 -3.08
N ALA A 116 6.21 -12.14 -1.79
CA ALA A 116 5.41 -13.27 -1.35
C ALA A 116 3.93 -13.06 -1.67
N ALA A 117 3.23 -14.12 -2.10
CA ALA A 117 1.77 -14.14 -2.11
C ALA A 117 1.21 -13.90 -0.69
N PHE A 118 0.01 -13.32 -0.59
CA PHE A 118 -0.69 -13.09 0.69
C PHE A 118 -2.10 -13.65 0.64
N LYS A 119 -2.61 -14.08 1.79
CA LYS A 119 -3.90 -14.78 1.90
C LYS A 119 -4.76 -14.21 3.01
N THR A 120 -5.99 -14.68 3.10
CA THR A 120 -6.90 -14.39 4.22
C THR A 120 -6.19 -14.53 5.57
N GLY A 121 -6.30 -13.48 6.39
CA GLY A 121 -5.66 -13.35 7.70
C GLY A 121 -4.31 -12.64 7.67
N ASP A 122 -3.65 -12.51 6.52
CA ASP A 122 -2.41 -11.73 6.41
C ASP A 122 -2.70 -10.23 6.46
N ARG A 123 -1.74 -9.50 7.03
CA ARG A 123 -1.68 -8.03 6.96
C ARG A 123 -0.76 -7.65 5.81
N VAL A 124 -1.21 -6.71 4.97
CA VAL A 124 -0.40 -6.17 3.87
C VAL A 124 -0.28 -4.67 4.07
N ALA A 125 0.93 -4.13 3.90
CA ALA A 125 1.15 -2.70 4.02
C ALA A 125 1.96 -2.13 2.86
N LEU A 126 1.63 -0.89 2.53
CA LEU A 126 2.40 0.00 1.66
C LEU A 126 3.10 1.03 2.54
N GLU A 127 4.41 1.20 2.38
CA GLU A 127 5.15 2.35 2.88
C GLU A 127 5.53 3.25 1.71
N LEU A 128 5.04 4.49 1.73
CA LEU A 128 5.35 5.55 0.78
C LEU A 128 6.35 6.49 1.42
N ASN A 129 7.57 6.51 0.92
CA ASN A 129 8.55 7.53 1.29
C ASN A 129 8.53 8.63 0.23
N MET A 130 7.75 9.68 0.49
CA MET A 130 7.61 10.81 -0.42
C MET A 130 8.69 11.88 -0.21
N ASP A 131 9.46 11.79 0.88
CA ASP A 131 10.53 12.72 1.21
C ASP A 131 11.90 12.29 0.65
N SER A 132 12.04 11.03 0.23
CA SER A 132 13.25 10.55 -0.45
C SER A 132 13.31 10.95 -1.91
N ILE A 133 14.53 11.02 -2.44
CA ILE A 133 14.81 11.21 -3.87
C ILE A 133 15.77 10.09 -4.30
N PRO A 134 15.31 9.10 -5.06
CA PRO A 134 13.94 8.94 -5.58
C PRO A 134 12.89 8.64 -4.49
N ARG A 135 11.62 8.97 -4.76
CA ARG A 135 10.48 8.58 -3.89
C ARG A 135 10.26 7.08 -4.00
N THR A 136 9.83 6.42 -2.93
CA THR A 136 9.71 4.94 -2.95
C THR A 136 8.36 4.44 -2.44
N LEU A 137 7.90 3.34 -3.02
CA LEU A 137 6.85 2.47 -2.51
C LEU A 137 7.47 1.13 -2.08
N THR A 138 7.31 0.76 -0.81
CA THR A 138 7.77 -0.53 -0.27
C THR A 138 6.60 -1.35 0.23
N PHE A 139 6.65 -2.66 0.03
CA PHE A 139 5.59 -3.58 0.43
C PHE A 139 6.00 -4.36 1.69
N PHE A 140 5.04 -4.62 2.56
CA PHE A 140 5.23 -5.45 3.75
C PHE A 140 4.13 -6.49 3.83
N LYS A 141 4.50 -7.72 4.22
CA LYS A 141 3.57 -8.78 4.57
C LYS A 141 3.78 -9.14 6.04
N ASN A 142 2.73 -9.04 6.85
CA ASN A 142 2.76 -9.29 8.29
C ASN A 142 3.82 -8.49 9.08
N GLY A 143 4.26 -7.37 8.53
CA GLY A 143 5.33 -6.52 9.09
C GLY A 143 6.73 -6.86 8.56
N GLU A 144 6.88 -7.87 7.71
CA GLU A 144 8.13 -8.22 7.04
C GLU A 144 8.22 -7.50 5.68
N GLU A 145 9.30 -6.74 5.49
CA GLU A 145 9.62 -6.05 4.24
C GLU A 145 9.79 -7.06 3.10
N GLN A 146 9.20 -6.76 1.94
CA GLN A 146 9.29 -7.60 0.75
C GLN A 146 10.49 -7.21 -0.13
N PRO A 147 11.10 -8.14 -0.89
CA PRO A 147 12.35 -7.90 -1.60
C PRO A 147 12.22 -6.88 -2.74
N LEU A 148 11.07 -6.82 -3.41
CA LEU A 148 10.82 -5.85 -4.48
C LEU A 148 10.15 -4.60 -3.92
N PHE A 149 10.67 -3.45 -4.32
CA PHE A 149 10.09 -2.14 -4.05
C PHE A 149 10.13 -1.28 -5.31
N VAL A 150 9.27 -0.26 -5.38
CA VAL A 150 9.21 0.64 -6.53
C VAL A 150 9.89 1.96 -6.20
N SER A 151 10.77 2.43 -7.08
CA SER A 151 11.43 3.73 -6.99
C SER A 151 10.87 4.72 -8.00
N ASP A 152 11.07 6.00 -7.72
CA ASP A 152 10.64 7.15 -8.52
C ASP A 152 9.13 7.22 -8.78
N ILE A 153 8.34 6.81 -7.78
CA ILE A 153 6.88 6.93 -7.83
C ILE A 153 6.44 8.41 -8.03
N PRO A 154 5.24 8.68 -8.57
CA PRO A 154 4.75 10.04 -8.80
C PRO A 154 4.76 10.92 -7.55
N ALA A 155 4.78 12.25 -7.76
CA ALA A 155 4.81 13.22 -6.66
C ALA A 155 3.54 13.25 -5.80
N ALA A 156 2.45 12.66 -6.30
CA ALA A 156 1.16 12.62 -5.63
C ALA A 156 0.43 11.33 -6.02
N VAL A 157 0.13 10.49 -5.03
CA VAL A 157 -0.49 9.18 -5.26
C VAL A 157 -1.59 8.91 -4.23
N ARG A 158 -2.54 8.05 -4.58
CA ARG A 158 -3.51 7.44 -3.66
C ARG A 158 -3.20 5.97 -3.48
N ALA A 159 -3.46 5.44 -2.28
CA ALA A 159 -3.56 4.00 -2.12
C ALA A 159 -4.85 3.50 -2.79
N HIS A 160 -4.82 2.31 -3.37
CA HIS A 160 -5.99 1.66 -3.93
C HIS A 160 -6.11 0.21 -3.48
N LEU A 161 -7.35 -0.28 -3.47
CA LEU A 161 -7.69 -1.67 -3.23
C LEU A 161 -8.67 -2.13 -4.30
N GLN A 162 -8.31 -3.18 -5.03
CA GLN A 162 -9.20 -3.85 -5.97
C GLN A 162 -9.93 -4.98 -5.24
N MET A 163 -11.23 -5.05 -5.48
CA MET A 163 -12.17 -5.90 -4.78
C MET A 163 -13.06 -6.68 -5.75
N LYS A 164 -13.28 -7.97 -5.48
CA LYS A 164 -14.32 -8.79 -6.12
C LYS A 164 -14.83 -9.91 -5.20
N GLY A 165 -15.98 -9.69 -4.57
CA GLY A 165 -16.59 -10.67 -3.65
C GLY A 165 -15.78 -10.93 -2.37
N ASP A 166 -14.82 -10.07 -2.10
CA ASP A 166 -13.83 -10.08 -1.03
C ASP A 166 -14.15 -9.05 0.06
N SER A 167 -13.35 -9.06 1.13
CA SER A 167 -13.41 -8.05 2.18
C SER A 167 -12.04 -7.78 2.80
N PHE A 168 -11.85 -6.54 3.22
CA PHE A 168 -10.67 -6.11 3.95
C PHE A 168 -11.03 -5.12 5.04
N GLN A 169 -10.10 -4.90 5.96
CA GLN A 169 -10.18 -3.85 6.95
C GLN A 169 -8.93 -2.98 6.89
N VAL A 170 -9.11 -1.66 6.82
CA VAL A 170 -8.00 -0.71 7.02
C VAL A 170 -7.58 -0.77 8.48
N LEU A 171 -6.34 -1.16 8.73
CA LEU A 171 -5.78 -1.20 10.08
C LEU A 171 -5.07 0.10 10.42
N LYS A 172 -4.34 0.66 9.45
CA LYS A 172 -3.57 1.88 9.63
C LYS A 172 -3.55 2.70 8.35
N PHE A 173 -3.73 4.00 8.54
CA PHE A 173 -3.29 5.01 7.60
C PHE A 173 -2.60 6.05 8.46
N GLU A 174 -1.26 6.07 8.44
CA GLU A 174 -0.48 6.85 9.39
C GLU A 174 0.75 7.50 8.75
N LEU A 175 1.11 8.67 9.27
CA LEU A 175 2.40 9.29 9.02
C LEU A 175 3.41 8.67 9.99
N LEU A 176 4.50 8.14 9.45
CA LEU A 176 5.62 7.62 10.18
C LEU A 176 6.68 8.71 10.42
N PRO A 177 7.34 8.72 11.57
CA PRO A 177 8.40 9.69 11.85
C PRO A 177 9.71 9.39 11.10
N VAL A 178 9.92 8.12 10.73
CA VAL A 178 11.07 7.63 9.96
C VAL A 178 10.62 6.46 9.08
N PRO A 179 11.29 6.21 7.94
CA PRO A 179 11.06 5.00 7.14
C PRO A 179 11.26 3.71 7.96
N LEU A 180 10.38 2.73 7.77
CA LEU A 180 10.60 1.36 8.26
C LEU A 180 11.38 0.55 7.24
N ALA A 181 11.22 0.84 5.95
CA ALA A 181 11.93 0.17 4.87
C ALA A 181 13.44 0.37 5.01
N LYS A 182 14.19 -0.71 4.83
CA LYS A 182 15.65 -0.72 4.93
C LYS A 182 16.32 -0.95 3.59
N HIS A 183 15.62 -1.56 2.64
CA HIS A 183 16.15 -1.98 1.32
C HIS A 183 17.49 -2.68 1.47
N GLY A 184 17.49 -3.75 2.27
CA GLY A 184 18.69 -4.52 2.62
C GLY A 184 19.27 -5.34 1.48
N GLU A 185 20.25 -6.19 1.79
CA GLU A 185 20.81 -7.13 0.82
C GLU A 185 19.72 -8.04 0.26
N GLY A 186 19.70 -8.19 -1.07
CA GLY A 186 18.66 -8.94 -1.78
C GLY A 186 17.42 -8.12 -2.17
N SER A 187 17.31 -6.86 -1.72
CA SER A 187 16.27 -5.96 -2.22
C SER A 187 16.56 -5.51 -3.65
N ARG A 188 15.51 -5.40 -4.46
CA ARG A 188 15.58 -4.94 -5.84
C ARG A 188 14.60 -3.79 -6.08
N SER A 189 15.13 -2.71 -6.62
CA SER A 189 14.37 -1.52 -7.01
C SER A 189 13.78 -1.68 -8.41
N LEU A 190 12.51 -1.36 -8.57
CA LEU A 190 11.79 -1.32 -9.83
C LEU A 190 11.40 0.13 -10.13
N GLU A 191 11.96 0.73 -11.17
CA GLU A 191 11.71 2.15 -11.46
C GLU A 191 10.34 2.36 -12.11
N PHE A 192 9.50 3.21 -11.50
CA PHE A 192 8.19 3.56 -12.03
C PHE A 192 8.30 4.21 -13.41
N GLY A 193 7.33 3.95 -14.29
CA GLY A 193 7.30 4.46 -15.66
C GLY A 193 8.09 3.62 -16.66
N ASN A 194 8.77 2.55 -16.21
CA ASN A 194 9.50 1.61 -17.05
C ASN A 194 8.84 0.23 -17.07
N GLU A 195 9.01 -0.51 -18.17
CA GLU A 195 8.80 -1.96 -18.16
C GLU A 195 9.84 -2.64 -17.29
N TRP A 196 9.41 -3.61 -16.50
CA TRP A 196 10.30 -4.36 -15.63
C TRP A 196 10.58 -5.74 -16.23
N LYS A 197 11.85 -6.14 -16.20
CA LYS A 197 12.28 -7.43 -16.74
C LYS A 197 12.63 -8.37 -15.60
N GLU A 198 12.28 -9.64 -15.72
CA GLU A 198 12.81 -10.66 -14.81
C GLU A 198 14.35 -10.70 -14.91
N ASP A 199 15.01 -10.85 -13.76
CA ASP A 199 16.43 -11.15 -13.76
C ASP A 199 16.57 -12.62 -14.16
N LYS A 200 17.22 -12.89 -15.30
CA LYS A 200 17.45 -14.25 -15.80
C LYS A 200 18.56 -14.97 -15.05
#